data_AF-A0A375HRK0-F1
#
_entry.id   AF-A0A375HRK0-F1
#
_cell.length_a   1.000
_cell.length_b   1.000
_cell.length_c   1.000
_cell.angle_alpha   90.00
_cell.angle_beta   90.00
_cell.angle_gamma   90.00
#
_symmetry.space_group_name_H-M   'P 1'
#
loop_
_entity.id
_entity.type
_entity.pdbx_description
1 polymer ?
#
loop_
_entity_poly.entity_id
_entity_poly.type
_entity_poly.pdbx_seq_one_letter_code
_entity_poly.pdbx_strand_id
1 'polypeptide(L)'
;MKVGNATLDLRFLGIFDTVASVGVADSMPIAKGLMDWADGTMDIENVGKVVHYVAAHEIRQSFPLSTARIGAKAYPSNTKEFIYPGAHSDLGGGYGPGDQGKSVSGRSALLSQIALNDMYFEARNAGVKLLPKDKMLPEARVDFDIAPELDNAFNAYCDWTRFVEKESVSAGNGPPCENRMQYHMQLYWRWRAQVSPDSKFKGLSSYRNSSAQDKTDLWESELDWRKDVARAQEASKPRRVFNPRIGYVDLPPPADAVQRQIVAEVNAASRVPAAVSEFFDKFVHDSHGGFWLLGPITKDDRAVFIAEVRKKKAMYDKLMESAEKSGNPGYANNMRRRALAYELNAFERRVLEENKKTPGGVPLMTDADAADLRAIAGMSTEAVLAVMGTATRREPKGHGRYRRVFDS
;
A
#
# COMPACT_ATOMS: atom_id res chain seq x y z
N MET A 1 34.98 -6.22 4.22
CA MET A 1 34.84 -7.43 3.38
C MET A 1 36.07 -7.57 2.47
N LYS A 2 36.49 -8.79 2.06
CA LYS A 2 37.55 -8.96 1.05
C LYS A 2 36.95 -9.42 -0.27
N VAL A 3 37.32 -8.76 -1.37
CA VAL A 3 36.99 -9.17 -2.74
C VAL A 3 38.31 -9.37 -3.48
N GLY A 4 38.74 -10.63 -3.61
CA GLY A 4 40.09 -10.96 -4.05
C GLY A 4 41.14 -10.41 -3.06
N ASN A 5 42.10 -9.65 -3.58
CA ASN A 5 43.15 -9.00 -2.77
C ASN A 5 42.74 -7.61 -2.23
N ALA A 6 41.56 -7.10 -2.61
CA ALA A 6 41.09 -5.79 -2.18
C ALA A 6 40.23 -5.88 -0.92
N THR A 7 40.48 -4.98 0.03
CA THR A 7 39.57 -4.76 1.15
C THR A 7 38.45 -3.81 0.70
N LEU A 8 37.23 -4.32 0.66
CA LEU A 8 36.02 -3.54 0.45
C LEU A 8 35.49 -3.02 1.79
N ASP A 9 35.30 -1.71 1.85
CA ASP A 9 34.76 -0.97 2.98
C ASP A 9 33.47 -0.26 2.54
N LEU A 10 32.33 -0.73 3.04
CA LEU A 10 31.02 -0.15 2.75
C LEU A 10 30.83 1.06 3.65
N ARG A 11 31.01 2.27 3.13
CA ARG A 11 31.02 3.48 3.98
C ARG A 11 29.64 3.97 4.39
N PHE A 12 28.66 3.85 3.50
CA PHE A 12 27.31 4.38 3.70
C PHE A 12 26.26 3.47 3.08
N LEU A 13 25.21 3.17 3.84
CA LEU A 13 24.01 2.49 3.38
C LEU A 13 22.80 3.37 3.69
N GLY A 14 22.21 3.95 2.65
CA GLY A 14 20.96 4.69 2.74
C GLY A 14 19.82 3.85 2.18
N ILE A 15 18.84 3.51 3.02
CA ILE A 15 17.72 2.64 2.67
C ILE A 15 16.39 3.30 3.01
N PHE A 16 15.35 2.99 2.23
CA PHE A 16 14.00 3.51 2.39
C PHE A 16 13.04 2.34 2.55
N ASP A 17 12.31 2.36 3.66
CA ASP A 17 11.17 1.54 4.01
C ASP A 17 11.34 0.07 3.61
N THR A 18 12.36 -0.57 4.16
CA THR A 18 12.81 -1.90 3.74
C THR A 18 11.70 -2.94 3.87
N VAL A 19 11.42 -3.65 2.78
CA VAL A 19 10.46 -4.77 2.71
C VAL A 19 11.20 -5.99 2.21
N ALA A 20 11.51 -6.93 3.09
CA ALA A 20 12.31 -8.12 2.78
C ALA A 20 11.47 -9.32 2.28
N SER A 21 10.15 -9.16 2.23
CA SER A 21 9.23 -10.13 1.64
C SER A 21 8.22 -9.42 0.74
N VAL A 22 8.52 -9.38 -0.56
CA VAL A 22 7.58 -8.87 -1.57
C VAL A 22 6.92 -10.06 -2.26
N GLY A 23 5.67 -10.37 -1.88
CA GLY A 23 4.88 -11.38 -2.58
C GLY A 23 3.74 -11.98 -1.77
N VAL A 24 2.85 -12.69 -2.46
CA VAL A 24 1.66 -13.40 -1.93
C VAL A 24 1.98 -14.31 -0.73
N ALA A 25 3.23 -14.75 -0.59
CA ALA A 25 3.69 -15.60 0.49
C ALA A 25 3.37 -15.02 1.88
N ASP A 26 3.70 -13.76 2.17
CA ASP A 26 3.51 -13.19 3.51
C ASP A 26 2.12 -12.62 3.78
N SER A 27 1.31 -12.51 2.73
CA SER A 27 -0.11 -12.22 2.83
C SER A 27 -0.91 -13.49 3.22
N MET A 28 -0.29 -14.67 3.27
CA MET A 28 -0.91 -15.92 3.73
C MET A 28 -0.76 -16.06 5.25
N PRO A 29 -1.82 -16.39 6.01
CA PRO A 29 -1.72 -16.66 7.45
C PRO A 29 -0.87 -17.90 7.81
N ILE A 30 -0.35 -18.62 6.82
CA ILE A 30 0.44 -19.85 6.96
C ILE A 30 1.94 -19.61 6.67
N ALA A 31 2.31 -18.60 5.86
CA ALA A 31 3.72 -18.27 5.67
C ALA A 31 4.13 -17.27 6.75
N LYS A 32 4.92 -17.75 7.70
CA LYS A 32 5.68 -16.90 8.60
C LYS A 32 7.09 -16.85 8.03
N GLY A 33 7.44 -15.86 7.22
CA GLY A 33 8.82 -15.77 6.82
C GLY A 33 9.13 -14.68 5.82
N LEU A 34 10.31 -14.10 6.00
CA LEU A 34 11.05 -13.44 4.95
C LEU A 34 11.13 -14.34 3.70
N MET A 35 11.30 -13.77 2.51
CA MET A 35 11.60 -14.59 1.33
C MET A 35 12.85 -15.45 1.61
N ASP A 36 12.98 -16.61 0.96
CA ASP A 36 14.10 -17.55 1.17
C ASP A 36 15.49 -16.89 1.06
N TRP A 37 15.63 -15.81 0.29
CA TRP A 37 16.87 -15.02 0.19
C TRP A 37 17.11 -14.03 1.34
N ALA A 38 16.06 -13.67 2.06
CA ALA A 38 16.05 -12.66 3.13
C ALA A 38 16.10 -13.27 4.54
N ASP A 39 15.79 -14.56 4.70
CA ASP A 39 15.87 -15.23 6.00
C ASP A 39 17.32 -15.28 6.51
N GLY A 40 17.59 -14.58 7.62
CA GLY A 40 18.92 -14.48 8.24
C GLY A 40 19.97 -13.65 7.48
N THR A 41 19.59 -12.87 6.46
CA THR A 41 20.53 -12.05 5.65
C THR A 41 20.29 -10.54 5.76
N MET A 42 19.30 -10.13 6.55
CA MET A 42 18.90 -8.73 6.71
C MET A 42 19.74 -7.98 7.76
N ASP A 43 20.55 -8.69 8.55
CA ASP A 43 21.48 -8.09 9.50
C ASP A 43 22.50 -7.19 8.80
N ILE A 44 22.50 -5.91 9.18
CA ILE A 44 23.39 -4.92 8.60
C ILE A 44 24.74 -4.96 9.31
N GLU A 45 25.65 -5.76 8.76
CA GLU A 45 27.02 -5.87 9.26
C GLU A 45 28.04 -5.10 8.38
N ASN A 46 29.15 -4.67 8.99
CA ASN A 46 30.32 -4.16 8.28
C ASN A 46 30.08 -2.93 7.37
N VAL A 47 29.17 -2.03 7.78
CA VAL A 47 28.92 -0.74 7.12
C VAL A 47 29.40 0.42 8.03
N GLY A 48 30.00 1.46 7.48
CA GLY A 48 30.47 2.62 8.25
C GLY A 48 29.35 3.45 8.87
N LYS A 49 28.28 3.71 8.11
CA LYS A 49 27.08 4.42 8.57
C LYS A 49 25.83 3.93 7.84
N VAL A 50 24.75 3.73 8.57
CA VAL A 50 23.46 3.29 8.04
C VAL A 50 22.40 4.33 8.36
N VAL A 51 21.59 4.68 7.36
CA VAL A 51 20.42 5.53 7.54
C VAL A 51 19.21 4.84 6.91
N HIS A 52 18.17 4.64 7.71
CA HIS A 52 16.92 4.00 7.30
C HIS A 52 15.73 4.94 7.56
N TYR A 53 14.95 5.23 6.53
CA TYR A 53 13.70 5.98 6.66
C TYR A 53 12.51 5.04 6.51
N VAL A 54 11.59 5.06 7.48
CA VAL A 54 10.47 4.11 7.60
C VAL A 54 9.14 4.83 7.41
N ALA A 55 8.25 4.24 6.60
CA ALA A 55 6.96 4.80 6.27
C ALA A 55 5.94 4.58 7.39
N ALA A 56 5.45 5.67 7.96
CA ALA A 56 4.51 5.62 9.08
C ALA A 56 3.07 5.24 8.70
N HIS A 57 2.66 5.52 7.46
CA HIS A 57 1.29 5.36 6.98
C HIS A 57 1.10 4.19 6.00
N GLU A 58 2.11 3.35 5.81
CA GLU A 58 1.95 2.11 5.07
C GLU A 58 1.13 1.10 5.89
N ILE A 59 0.07 0.56 5.31
CA ILE A 59 -0.84 -0.38 5.99
C ILE A 59 -0.94 -1.75 5.34
N ARG A 60 -0.31 -1.97 4.18
CA ARG A 60 -0.38 -3.22 3.44
C ARG A 60 0.37 -4.35 4.16
N GLN A 61 -0.27 -5.50 4.23
CA GLN A 61 0.32 -6.73 4.76
C GLN A 61 1.35 -7.32 3.81
N SER A 62 1.21 -7.07 2.49
CA SER A 62 2.20 -7.47 1.49
C SER A 62 3.47 -6.60 1.52
N PHE A 63 3.52 -5.59 2.40
CA PHE A 63 4.66 -4.70 2.59
C PHE A 63 5.06 -4.67 4.07
N PRO A 64 5.41 -5.80 4.71
CA PRO A 64 5.86 -5.76 6.10
C PRO A 64 7.20 -5.03 6.20
N LEU A 65 7.39 -4.24 7.26
CA LEU A 65 8.63 -3.50 7.48
C LEU A 65 9.72 -4.43 8.04
N SER A 66 10.93 -4.37 7.50
CA SER A 66 12.14 -4.89 8.13
C SER A 66 12.92 -3.75 8.76
N THR A 67 13.00 -3.72 10.09
CA THR A 67 13.76 -2.67 10.79
C THR A 67 15.26 -2.88 10.63
N ALA A 68 16.06 -1.85 10.88
CA ALA A 68 17.52 -1.95 10.89
C ALA A 68 18.09 -2.50 12.22
N ARG A 69 17.25 -3.13 13.05
CA ARG A 69 17.68 -3.75 14.32
C ARG A 69 18.25 -5.14 14.07
N ILE A 70 19.31 -5.49 14.77
CA ILE A 70 19.81 -6.87 14.84
C ILE A 70 19.09 -7.55 16.01
N GLY A 71 18.25 -8.54 15.70
CA GLY A 71 17.34 -9.15 16.66
C GLY A 71 16.34 -8.16 17.29
N ALA A 72 15.68 -8.58 18.37
CA ALA A 72 14.46 -7.91 18.85
C ALA A 72 14.62 -6.48 19.40
N LYS A 73 15.85 -5.99 19.67
CA LYS A 73 16.01 -4.71 20.42
C LYS A 73 17.25 -3.87 20.12
N ALA A 74 18.27 -4.39 19.43
CA ALA A 74 19.54 -3.69 19.34
C ALA A 74 19.72 -3.04 17.96
N TYR A 75 19.81 -1.71 17.92
CA TYR A 75 20.32 -1.04 16.74
C TYR A 75 21.85 -1.09 16.74
N PRO A 76 22.49 -1.36 15.59
CA PRO A 76 23.93 -1.15 15.45
C PRO A 76 24.30 0.30 15.78
N SER A 77 25.47 0.52 16.40
CA SER A 77 25.88 1.86 16.88
C SER A 77 26.08 2.88 15.76
N ASN A 78 26.28 2.42 14.53
CA ASN A 78 26.44 3.17 13.30
C ASN A 78 25.11 3.40 12.55
N THR A 79 23.97 2.97 13.11
CA THR A 79 22.65 3.03 12.46
C THR A 79 21.81 4.16 13.00
N LYS A 80 21.17 4.90 12.08
CA LYS A 80 20.04 5.78 12.38
C LYS A 80 18.80 5.29 11.63
N GLU A 81 17.73 5.08 12.36
CA GLU A 81 16.41 4.80 11.78
C GLU A 81 15.42 5.91 12.16
N PHE A 82 14.62 6.37 11.21
CA PHE A 82 13.68 7.49 11.38
C PHE A 82 12.31 7.12 10.86
N ILE A 83 11.26 7.61 11.51
CA ILE A 83 9.88 7.38 11.10
C ILE A 83 9.39 8.64 10.37
N TYR A 84 9.09 8.51 9.09
CA TYR A 84 8.61 9.60 8.23
C TYR A 84 7.12 9.45 7.94
N PRO A 85 6.35 10.55 7.87
CA PRO A 85 4.98 10.48 7.41
C PRO A 85 4.95 10.08 5.93
N GLY A 86 4.02 9.22 5.58
CA GLY A 86 3.78 8.77 4.20
C GLY A 86 3.59 7.26 4.11
N ALA A 87 3.09 6.79 2.97
CA ALA A 87 3.14 5.39 2.56
C ALA A 87 4.52 5.01 2.02
N HIS A 88 4.71 3.73 1.65
CA HIS A 88 5.99 3.20 1.16
C HIS A 88 6.64 4.08 0.06
N SER A 89 5.88 4.40 -0.98
CA SER A 89 6.35 5.21 -2.12
C SER A 89 6.29 6.73 -1.88
N ASP A 90 5.65 7.19 -0.81
CA ASP A 90 5.81 8.57 -0.34
C ASP A 90 7.20 8.82 0.25
N LEU A 91 7.95 7.76 0.60
CA LEU A 91 9.34 7.84 1.05
C LEU A 91 10.31 7.45 -0.06
N GLY A 92 10.19 6.22 -0.58
CA GLY A 92 11.12 5.67 -1.56
C GLY A 92 10.99 6.28 -2.97
N GLY A 93 9.92 7.05 -3.21
CA GLY A 93 9.54 7.49 -4.54
C GLY A 93 8.78 6.42 -5.32
N GLY A 94 8.03 6.84 -6.34
CA GLY A 94 7.27 5.94 -7.21
C GLY A 94 5.91 6.48 -7.63
N TYR A 95 5.30 7.35 -6.81
CA TYR A 95 4.11 8.09 -7.21
C TYR A 95 4.46 9.21 -8.20
N GLY A 96 3.66 9.34 -9.25
CA GLY A 96 3.67 10.47 -10.16
C GLY A 96 2.83 11.65 -9.63
N PRO A 97 3.14 12.89 -10.03
CA PRO A 97 2.28 14.03 -9.74
C PRO A 97 0.86 13.81 -10.26
N GLY A 98 -0.14 13.97 -9.39
CA GLY A 98 -1.55 13.75 -9.72
C GLY A 98 -2.05 12.32 -9.48
N ASP A 99 -1.18 11.35 -9.16
CA ASP A 99 -1.62 10.02 -8.71
C ASP A 99 -2.52 10.19 -7.48
N GLN A 100 -3.70 9.55 -7.50
CA GLN A 100 -4.74 9.74 -6.47
C GLN A 100 -5.12 11.22 -6.23
N GLY A 101 -4.89 12.10 -7.21
CA GLY A 101 -5.11 13.54 -7.10
C GLY A 101 -4.20 14.25 -6.10
N LYS A 102 -3.08 13.63 -5.70
CA LYS A 102 -2.07 14.18 -4.78
C LYS A 102 -0.99 14.92 -5.55
N SER A 103 -0.33 15.88 -4.90
CA SER A 103 0.87 16.57 -5.44
C SER A 103 0.68 17.14 -6.85
N VAL A 104 -0.51 17.67 -7.15
CA VAL A 104 -0.94 18.05 -8.51
C VAL A 104 -0.13 19.20 -9.13
N SER A 105 0.61 19.96 -8.32
CA SER A 105 1.47 21.07 -8.77
C SER A 105 2.79 20.62 -9.37
N GLY A 106 3.12 19.33 -9.29
CA GLY A 106 4.28 18.74 -9.98
C GLY A 106 5.21 17.96 -9.05
N ARG A 107 6.37 17.56 -9.60
CA ARG A 107 7.33 16.69 -8.91
C ARG A 107 7.83 17.27 -7.59
N SER A 108 8.08 18.57 -7.52
CA SER A 108 8.55 19.24 -6.30
C SER A 108 7.54 19.18 -5.14
N ALA A 109 6.27 18.85 -5.41
CA ALA A 109 5.23 18.71 -4.40
C ALA A 109 5.03 17.27 -3.91
N LEU A 110 5.75 16.28 -4.46
CA LEU A 110 5.70 14.90 -3.97
C LEU A 110 6.32 14.79 -2.58
N LEU A 111 5.66 14.11 -1.65
CA LEU A 111 6.16 13.92 -0.29
C LEU A 111 7.56 13.26 -0.24
N SER A 112 7.88 12.42 -1.24
CA SER A 112 9.19 11.77 -1.39
C SER A 112 10.33 12.74 -1.59
N GLN A 113 10.06 13.99 -2.00
CA GLN A 113 11.08 15.04 -2.15
C GLN A 113 11.73 15.38 -0.80
N ILE A 114 11.00 15.26 0.31
CA ILE A 114 11.56 15.49 1.65
C ILE A 114 12.60 14.42 1.97
N ALA A 115 12.21 13.15 1.89
CA ALA A 115 13.07 12.01 2.20
C ALA A 115 14.27 11.92 1.24
N LEU A 116 14.09 12.25 -0.04
CA LEU A 116 15.17 12.36 -1.03
C LEU A 116 16.24 13.38 -0.61
N ASN A 117 15.80 14.57 -0.20
CA ASN A 117 16.70 15.65 0.22
C ASN A 117 17.45 15.28 1.50
N ASP A 118 16.75 14.74 2.50
CA ASP A 118 17.36 14.34 3.76
C ASP A 118 18.41 13.23 3.56
N MET A 119 18.11 12.23 2.73
CA MET A 119 19.05 11.16 2.42
C MET A 119 20.26 11.68 1.63
N TYR A 120 20.06 12.62 0.70
CA TYR A 120 21.16 13.26 -0.02
C TYR A 120 22.12 13.97 0.96
N PHE A 121 21.59 14.67 1.96
CA PHE A 121 22.40 15.29 3.00
C PHE A 121 23.11 14.26 3.87
N GLU A 122 22.43 13.22 4.33
CA GLU A 122 23.01 12.16 5.15
C GLU A 122 24.15 11.41 4.42
N ALA A 123 23.98 11.13 3.13
CA ALA A 123 24.98 10.50 2.27
C ALA A 123 26.21 11.40 2.06
N ARG A 124 26.01 12.68 1.75
CA ARG A 124 27.14 13.61 1.57
C ARG A 124 27.91 13.84 2.87
N ASN A 125 27.22 13.94 4.00
CA ASN A 125 27.83 14.03 5.32
C ASN A 125 28.60 12.76 5.71
N ALA A 126 28.24 11.61 5.13
CA ALA A 126 28.97 10.34 5.27
C ALA A 126 30.17 10.22 4.29
N GLY A 127 30.42 11.23 3.46
CA GLY A 127 31.53 11.25 2.49
C GLY A 127 31.21 10.59 1.15
N VAL A 128 29.94 10.30 0.84
CA VAL A 128 29.54 9.86 -0.51
C VAL A 128 29.78 11.01 -1.50
N LYS A 129 30.47 10.72 -2.60
CA LYS A 129 30.86 11.70 -3.62
C LYS A 129 29.71 12.09 -4.55
N LEU A 130 28.61 12.57 -3.98
CA LEU A 130 27.49 13.14 -4.75
C LEU A 130 27.82 14.58 -5.15
N LEU A 131 27.39 14.97 -6.36
CA LEU A 131 27.54 16.34 -6.83
C LEU A 131 26.79 17.31 -5.91
N PRO A 132 27.40 18.46 -5.55
CA PRO A 132 26.66 19.58 -5.01
C PRO A 132 25.50 20.00 -5.92
N LYS A 133 24.37 20.43 -5.34
CA LYS A 133 23.17 20.82 -6.13
C LYS A 133 23.47 21.90 -7.17
N ASP A 134 24.38 22.83 -6.90
CA ASP A 134 24.81 23.87 -7.83
C ASP A 134 25.74 23.37 -8.96
N LYS A 135 26.20 22.12 -8.87
CA LYS A 135 27.03 21.42 -9.87
C LYS A 135 26.28 20.30 -10.60
N MET A 136 25.02 20.04 -10.24
CA MET A 136 24.17 19.10 -10.97
C MET A 136 23.75 19.68 -12.32
N LEU A 137 23.44 18.79 -13.26
CA LEU A 137 22.72 19.18 -14.47
C LEU A 137 21.36 19.79 -14.08
N PRO A 138 20.85 20.77 -14.83
CA PRO A 138 19.57 21.42 -14.52
C PRO A 138 18.43 20.44 -14.27
N GLU A 139 18.34 19.38 -15.09
CA GLU A 139 17.29 18.36 -15.02
C GLU A 139 17.38 17.52 -13.74
N ALA A 140 18.59 17.23 -13.27
CA ALA A 140 18.79 16.52 -12.01
C ALA A 140 18.61 17.44 -10.80
N ARG A 141 18.90 18.74 -10.93
CA ARG A 141 18.77 19.72 -9.85
C ARG A 141 17.31 19.96 -9.47
N VAL A 142 16.42 20.07 -10.46
CA VAL A 142 14.98 20.30 -10.22
C VAL A 142 14.32 19.12 -9.49
N ASP A 143 14.88 17.92 -9.60
CA ASP A 143 14.44 16.75 -8.83
C ASP A 143 14.72 16.87 -7.32
N PHE A 144 15.46 17.89 -6.86
CA PHE A 144 15.66 18.16 -5.44
C PHE A 144 14.85 19.35 -4.93
N ASP A 145 14.04 19.99 -5.78
CA ASP A 145 13.19 21.10 -5.36
C ASP A 145 12.04 20.60 -4.50
N ILE A 146 11.70 21.38 -3.48
CA ILE A 146 10.55 21.17 -2.59
C ILE A 146 9.63 22.37 -2.77
N ALA A 147 8.38 22.11 -3.14
CA ALA A 147 7.37 23.14 -3.31
C ALA A 147 7.06 23.79 -1.95
N PRO A 148 6.89 25.12 -1.86
CA PRO A 148 6.58 25.80 -0.59
C PRO A 148 5.32 25.27 0.09
N GLU A 149 4.32 24.85 -0.68
CA GLU A 149 3.09 24.23 -0.16
C GLU A 149 3.32 22.87 0.51
N LEU A 150 4.23 22.05 -0.03
CA LEU A 150 4.62 20.79 0.61
C LEU A 150 5.41 21.07 1.89
N ASP A 151 6.40 21.97 1.83
CA ASP A 151 7.22 22.32 3.00
C ASP A 151 6.34 22.85 4.15
N ASN A 152 5.42 23.77 3.86
CA ASN A 152 4.49 24.30 4.85
C ASN A 152 3.57 23.21 5.44
N ALA A 153 3.03 22.32 4.61
CA ALA A 153 2.15 21.25 5.09
C ALA A 153 2.90 20.20 5.91
N PHE A 154 4.14 19.86 5.51
CA PHE A 154 5.01 18.95 6.25
C PHE A 154 5.39 19.54 7.61
N ASN A 155 5.78 20.83 7.65
CA ASN A 155 6.07 21.50 8.92
C ASN A 155 4.84 21.57 9.83
N ALA A 156 3.65 21.85 9.29
CA ALA A 156 2.41 21.81 10.07
C ALA A 156 2.09 20.42 10.63
N TYR A 157 2.46 19.36 9.91
CA TYR A 157 2.36 17.99 10.42
C TYR A 157 3.34 17.76 11.58
N CYS A 158 4.61 18.12 11.41
CA CYS A 158 5.64 18.02 12.45
C CYS A 158 5.32 18.83 13.71
N ASP A 159 4.72 20.02 13.57
CA ASP A 159 4.32 20.84 14.73
C ASP A 159 3.16 20.22 15.52
N TRP A 160 2.32 19.42 14.86
CA TRP A 160 1.15 18.78 15.48
C TRP A 160 1.50 17.46 16.18
N THR A 161 2.54 16.77 15.73
CA THR A 161 3.02 15.53 16.33
C THR A 161 3.85 15.83 17.59
N ARG A 162 3.83 14.88 18.53
CA ARG A 162 4.56 14.98 19.81
C ARG A 162 5.94 14.33 19.77
N PHE A 163 6.23 13.56 18.73
CA PHE A 163 7.54 12.94 18.52
C PHE A 163 8.26 13.72 17.46
N VAL A 164 9.56 13.95 17.67
CA VAL A 164 10.39 14.65 16.70
C VAL A 164 10.65 13.68 15.53
N GLU A 165 10.06 13.92 14.36
CA GLU A 165 10.28 13.14 13.13
C GLU A 165 11.77 13.08 12.75
N LYS A 166 12.54 14.08 13.20
CA LYS A 166 13.97 14.22 12.99
C LYS A 166 14.83 13.54 14.06
N GLU A 167 14.23 12.86 15.03
CA GLU A 167 14.97 12.10 16.03
C GLU A 167 14.98 10.61 15.67
N SER A 168 16.18 10.05 15.61
CA SER A 168 16.32 8.63 15.31
C SER A 168 15.83 7.75 16.46
N VAL A 169 15.08 6.69 16.14
CA VAL A 169 14.66 5.67 17.11
C VAL A 169 15.84 4.91 17.71
N SER A 170 16.97 4.82 16.99
CA SER A 170 18.17 4.13 17.47
C SER A 170 18.89 4.87 18.61
N ALA A 171 18.58 6.16 18.82
CA ALA A 171 19.14 6.93 19.93
C ALA A 171 18.57 6.53 21.31
N GLY A 172 17.48 5.76 21.36
CA GLY A 172 16.90 5.25 22.61
C GLY A 172 16.17 6.29 23.48
N ASN A 173 16.04 7.54 23.02
CA ASN A 173 15.42 8.65 23.76
C ASN A 173 13.88 8.68 23.74
N GLY A 174 13.23 7.62 23.25
CA GLY A 174 11.78 7.60 23.08
C GLY A 174 11.25 6.20 22.79
N PRO A 175 9.96 6.07 22.42
CA PRO A 175 9.36 4.78 22.15
C PRO A 175 10.01 4.13 20.91
N PRO A 176 9.99 2.78 20.82
CA PRO A 176 10.57 2.05 19.70
C PRO A 176 9.80 2.30 18.40
N CYS A 177 10.37 1.86 17.28
CA CYS A 177 9.86 2.04 15.92
C CYS A 177 8.34 1.80 15.82
N GLU A 178 7.88 0.65 16.30
CA GLU A 178 6.49 0.21 16.27
C GLU A 178 5.55 1.20 16.94
N ASN A 179 5.94 1.68 18.11
CA ASN A 179 5.12 2.60 18.88
C ASN A 179 5.04 3.99 18.20
N ARG A 180 6.12 4.45 17.59
CA ARG A 180 6.10 5.68 16.78
C ARG A 180 5.23 5.51 15.54
N MET A 181 5.37 4.41 14.81
CA MET A 181 4.51 4.09 13.66
C MET A 181 3.03 4.01 14.07
N GLN A 182 2.71 3.32 15.17
CA GLN A 182 1.36 3.22 15.71
C GLN A 182 0.78 4.61 16.06
N TYR A 183 1.59 5.50 16.63
CA TYR A 183 1.19 6.86 16.93
C TYR A 183 0.79 7.63 15.67
N HIS A 184 1.63 7.64 14.63
CA HIS A 184 1.32 8.31 13.36
C HIS A 184 0.10 7.68 12.68
N MET A 185 -0.04 6.36 12.73
CA MET A 185 -1.21 5.66 12.19
C MET A 185 -2.51 6.04 12.91
N GLN A 186 -2.48 6.18 14.24
CA GLN A 186 -3.64 6.67 15.02
C GLN A 186 -4.05 8.09 14.60
N LEU A 187 -3.08 8.97 14.34
CA LEU A 187 -3.35 10.31 13.82
C LEU A 187 -3.97 10.27 12.41
N TYR A 188 -3.52 9.34 11.57
CA TYR A 188 -4.11 9.12 10.26
C TYR A 188 -5.55 8.59 10.36
N TRP A 189 -5.84 7.66 11.27
CA TRP A 189 -7.21 7.22 11.58
C TRP A 189 -8.11 8.36 12.03
N ARG A 190 -7.59 9.26 12.88
CA ARG A 190 -8.30 10.45 13.33
C ARG A 190 -8.66 11.36 12.15
N TRP A 191 -7.73 11.58 11.22
CA TRP A 191 -7.99 12.34 9.99
C TRP A 191 -9.02 11.64 9.10
N ARG A 192 -8.88 10.33 8.84
CA ARG A 192 -9.85 9.57 8.05
C ARG A 192 -11.26 9.66 8.66
N ALA A 193 -11.38 9.60 9.98
CA ALA A 193 -12.65 9.81 10.68
C ALA A 193 -13.20 11.24 10.51
N GLN A 194 -12.35 12.27 10.53
CA GLN A 194 -12.74 13.67 10.32
C GLN A 194 -13.38 13.90 8.94
N VAL A 195 -12.81 13.27 7.90
CA VAL A 195 -13.22 13.44 6.50
C VAL A 195 -14.17 12.34 6.01
N SER A 196 -14.44 11.33 6.84
CA SER A 196 -15.24 10.16 6.46
C SER A 196 -16.62 10.49 5.89
N PRO A 197 -17.43 11.46 6.39
CA PRO A 197 -18.75 11.74 5.80
C PRO A 197 -18.71 11.96 4.28
N ASP A 198 -19.67 11.40 3.53
CA ASP A 198 -19.68 11.41 2.06
C ASP A 198 -19.36 12.76 1.42
N SER A 199 -20.00 13.83 1.90
CA SER A 199 -19.79 15.18 1.38
C SER A 199 -18.38 15.71 1.64
N LYS A 200 -17.79 15.34 2.79
CA LYS A 200 -16.41 15.72 3.14
C LYS A 200 -15.41 14.92 2.33
N PHE A 201 -15.55 13.60 2.29
CA PHE A 201 -14.63 12.72 1.57
C PHE A 201 -14.61 13.05 0.07
N LYS A 202 -15.78 13.18 -0.55
CA LYS A 202 -15.89 13.54 -1.98
C LYS A 202 -15.54 15.01 -2.25
N GLY A 203 -15.50 15.85 -1.22
CA GLY A 203 -15.08 17.24 -1.27
C GLY A 203 -13.56 17.44 -1.17
N LEU A 204 -12.81 16.41 -0.79
CA LEU A 204 -11.34 16.44 -0.71
C LEU A 204 -10.73 16.89 -2.05
N SER A 205 -9.61 17.62 -1.98
CA SER A 205 -8.86 18.04 -3.16
C SER A 205 -8.38 16.83 -3.95
N SER A 206 -7.80 15.85 -3.24
CA SER A 206 -7.34 14.60 -3.85
C SER A 206 -8.45 13.85 -4.58
N TYR A 207 -9.61 13.70 -3.93
CA TYR A 207 -10.73 13.02 -4.55
C TYR A 207 -11.23 13.74 -5.80
N ARG A 208 -11.34 15.07 -5.78
CA ARG A 208 -11.84 15.84 -6.94
C ARG A 208 -10.89 15.79 -8.14
N ASN A 209 -9.59 15.88 -7.88
CA ASN A 209 -8.54 15.90 -8.91
C ASN A 209 -8.10 14.51 -9.39
N SER A 210 -8.55 13.46 -8.71
CA SER A 210 -8.30 12.06 -9.09
C SER A 210 -8.92 11.68 -10.44
N SER A 211 -8.25 10.74 -11.11
CA SER A 211 -8.80 10.04 -12.27
C SER A 211 -10.09 9.29 -11.92
N ALA A 212 -10.85 8.83 -12.92
CA ALA A 212 -12.04 8.03 -12.67
C ALA A 212 -11.73 6.74 -11.90
N GLN A 213 -10.60 6.10 -12.23
CA GLN A 213 -10.15 4.89 -11.55
C GLN A 213 -9.75 5.18 -10.10
N ASP A 214 -8.92 6.19 -9.87
CA ASP A 214 -8.51 6.58 -8.51
C ASP A 214 -9.70 6.98 -7.64
N LYS A 215 -10.71 7.68 -8.19
CA LYS A 215 -11.95 8.01 -7.46
C LYS A 215 -12.67 6.76 -6.98
N THR A 216 -12.76 5.73 -7.82
CA THR A 216 -13.33 4.44 -7.43
C THR A 216 -12.50 3.78 -6.35
N ASP A 217 -11.18 3.71 -6.55
CA ASP A 217 -10.28 3.02 -5.62
C ASP A 217 -10.23 3.68 -4.24
N LEU A 218 -10.10 5.02 -4.20
CA LEU A 218 -10.16 5.79 -2.95
C LEU A 218 -11.50 5.63 -2.24
N TRP A 219 -12.61 5.59 -3.00
CA TRP A 219 -13.93 5.39 -2.43
C TRP A 219 -14.12 3.99 -1.85
N GLU A 220 -13.74 2.95 -2.59
CA GLU A 220 -13.83 1.57 -2.10
C GLU A 220 -12.88 1.34 -0.90
N SER A 221 -11.70 1.96 -0.91
CA SER A 221 -10.77 2.02 0.22
C SER A 221 -11.41 2.68 1.45
N GLU A 222 -12.12 3.79 1.28
CA GLU A 222 -12.88 4.45 2.35
C GLU A 222 -14.03 3.59 2.87
N LEU A 223 -14.72 2.84 2.00
CA LEU A 223 -15.75 1.90 2.44
C LEU A 223 -15.16 0.78 3.32
N ASP A 224 -13.94 0.34 3.06
CA ASP A 224 -13.24 -0.63 3.92
C ASP A 224 -12.91 -0.03 5.29
N TRP A 225 -12.41 1.21 5.35
CA TRP A 225 -12.22 1.94 6.61
C TRP A 225 -13.52 2.06 7.43
N ARG A 226 -14.62 2.44 6.79
CA ARG A 226 -15.92 2.57 7.47
C ARG A 226 -16.40 1.22 8.03
N LYS A 227 -16.17 0.12 7.32
CA LYS A 227 -16.46 -1.23 7.84
C LYS A 227 -15.59 -1.54 9.06
N ASP A 228 -14.31 -1.16 9.06
CA ASP A 228 -13.42 -1.35 10.21
C ASP A 228 -13.90 -0.57 11.44
N VAL A 229 -14.26 0.70 11.25
CA VAL A 229 -14.82 1.57 12.31
C VAL A 229 -16.11 0.99 12.86
N ALA A 230 -17.04 0.57 12.00
CA ALA A 230 -18.31 -0.03 12.43
C ALA A 230 -18.07 -1.30 13.25
N ARG A 231 -17.14 -2.18 12.84
CA ARG A 231 -16.78 -3.37 13.61
C ARG A 231 -16.16 -3.02 14.95
N ALA A 232 -15.28 -2.01 15.01
CA ALA A 232 -14.66 -1.56 16.26
C ALA A 232 -15.68 -0.96 17.23
N GLN A 233 -16.61 -0.14 16.74
CA GLN A 233 -17.69 0.44 17.52
C GLN A 233 -18.65 -0.62 18.05
N GLU A 234 -19.02 -1.60 17.22
CA GLU A 234 -19.88 -2.70 17.64
C GLU A 234 -19.20 -3.58 18.69
N ALA A 235 -17.92 -3.93 18.50
CA ALA A 235 -17.15 -4.68 19.48
C ALA A 235 -16.95 -3.90 20.81
N SER A 236 -17.10 -2.58 20.79
CA SER A 236 -16.97 -1.72 21.99
C SER A 236 -18.26 -1.63 22.81
N LYS A 237 -19.35 -2.30 22.39
CA LYS A 237 -20.61 -2.36 23.15
C LYS A 237 -20.65 -3.61 24.06
N PRO A 238 -21.21 -3.52 25.27
CA PRO A 238 -21.54 -4.68 26.08
C PRO A 238 -22.51 -5.60 25.34
N ARG A 239 -22.46 -6.91 25.62
CA ARG A 239 -23.33 -7.91 24.97
C ARG A 239 -24.19 -8.62 25.99
N ARG A 240 -25.50 -8.66 25.76
CA ARG A 240 -26.43 -9.45 26.57
C ARG A 240 -26.61 -10.83 25.93
N VAL A 241 -26.23 -11.88 26.64
CA VAL A 241 -26.30 -13.27 26.13
C VAL A 241 -27.16 -14.14 27.04
N PHE A 242 -27.89 -15.08 26.46
CA PHE A 242 -28.67 -16.04 27.23
C PHE A 242 -27.80 -17.23 27.64
N ASN A 243 -27.76 -17.53 28.93
CA ASN A 243 -27.15 -18.73 29.49
C ASN A 243 -28.27 -19.64 30.05
N PRO A 244 -28.42 -20.89 29.56
CA PRO A 244 -29.48 -21.81 29.99
C PRO A 244 -29.54 -22.08 31.50
N ARG A 245 -28.45 -21.89 32.26
CA ARG A 245 -28.39 -22.16 33.70
C ARG A 245 -28.72 -20.95 34.58
N ILE A 246 -28.48 -19.74 34.09
CA ILE A 246 -28.53 -18.51 34.90
C ILE A 246 -29.32 -17.37 34.23
N GLY A 247 -29.93 -17.61 33.07
CA GLY A 247 -30.70 -16.62 32.33
C GLY A 247 -29.82 -15.65 31.53
N TYR A 248 -30.32 -14.45 31.26
CA TYR A 248 -29.57 -13.43 30.51
C TYR A 248 -28.47 -12.81 31.37
N VAL A 249 -27.24 -12.80 30.84
CA VAL A 249 -26.07 -12.16 31.46
C VAL A 249 -25.48 -11.10 30.55
N ASP A 250 -25.02 -10.01 31.15
CA ASP A 250 -24.30 -8.95 30.46
C ASP A 250 -22.80 -9.27 30.47
N LEU A 251 -22.21 -9.35 29.29
CA LEU A 251 -20.78 -9.54 29.09
C LEU A 251 -20.12 -8.18 28.78
N PRO A 252 -18.87 -7.98 29.25
CA PRO A 252 -18.11 -6.79 28.89
C PRO A 252 -17.88 -6.73 27.36
N PRO A 253 -17.61 -5.54 26.82
CA PRO A 253 -17.29 -5.38 25.40
C PRO A 253 -16.13 -6.28 24.95
N PRO A 254 -16.29 -7.04 23.85
CA PRO A 254 -15.23 -7.92 23.34
C PRO A 254 -14.13 -7.18 22.56
N ALA A 255 -14.18 -5.86 22.43
CA ALA A 255 -13.22 -5.08 21.63
C ALA A 255 -11.77 -5.37 22.01
N ASP A 256 -10.92 -5.65 21.02
CA ASP A 256 -9.48 -5.79 21.21
C ASP A 256 -8.78 -4.42 21.39
N ALA A 257 -7.47 -4.43 21.62
CA ALA A 257 -6.70 -3.20 21.84
C ALA A 257 -6.74 -2.24 20.63
N VAL A 258 -6.67 -2.77 19.41
CA VAL A 258 -6.68 -1.97 18.18
C VAL A 258 -8.06 -1.36 17.97
N GLN A 259 -9.12 -2.13 18.17
CA GLN A 259 -10.50 -1.65 18.07
C GLN A 259 -10.79 -0.53 19.07
N ARG A 260 -10.32 -0.65 20.31
CA ARG A 260 -10.44 0.43 21.31
C ARG A 260 -9.69 1.69 20.88
N GLN A 261 -8.50 1.56 20.28
CA GLN A 261 -7.74 2.70 19.75
C GLN A 261 -8.45 3.35 18.56
N ILE A 262 -9.00 2.56 17.62
CA ILE A 262 -9.81 3.08 16.51
C ILE A 262 -10.98 3.92 17.04
N VAL A 263 -11.75 3.40 18.00
CA VAL A 263 -12.88 4.15 18.58
C VAL A 263 -12.41 5.43 19.28
N ALA A 264 -11.28 5.38 20.01
CA ALA A 264 -10.72 6.57 20.64
C ALA A 264 -10.34 7.65 19.61
N GLU A 265 -9.72 7.27 18.50
CA GLU A 265 -9.31 8.19 17.43
C GLU A 265 -10.50 8.73 16.64
N VAL A 266 -11.52 7.91 16.37
CA VAL A 266 -12.79 8.35 15.77
C VAL A 266 -13.48 9.39 16.67
N ASN A 267 -13.51 9.17 17.98
CA ASN A 267 -14.09 10.13 18.93
C ASN A 267 -13.27 11.43 19.03
N ALA A 268 -12.00 11.41 18.62
CA ALA A 268 -11.10 12.55 18.59
C ALA A 268 -11.02 13.26 17.22
N ALA A 269 -11.84 12.87 16.24
CA ALA A 269 -11.78 13.36 14.86
C ALA A 269 -11.82 14.90 14.71
N SER A 270 -12.50 15.61 15.62
CA SER A 270 -12.57 17.08 15.62
C SER A 270 -11.24 17.77 15.94
N ARG A 271 -10.23 17.02 16.42
CA ARG A 271 -8.93 17.56 16.87
C ARG A 271 -7.87 17.62 15.78
N VAL A 272 -8.20 17.33 14.53
CA VAL A 272 -7.25 17.43 13.41
C VAL A 272 -7.23 18.86 12.87
N PRO A 273 -6.09 19.58 12.95
CA PRO A 273 -5.96 20.92 12.42
C PRO A 273 -6.18 20.97 10.90
N ALA A 274 -6.65 22.12 10.39
CA ALA A 274 -6.89 22.29 8.95
C ALA A 274 -5.62 22.06 8.11
N ALA A 275 -4.49 22.64 8.52
CA ALA A 275 -3.20 22.49 7.82
C ALA A 275 -2.72 21.02 7.77
N VAL A 276 -2.95 20.26 8.84
CA VAL A 276 -2.66 18.81 8.88
C VAL A 276 -3.64 18.02 8.01
N SER A 277 -4.91 18.43 7.97
CA SER A 277 -5.90 17.84 7.08
C SER A 277 -5.50 18.04 5.62
N GLU A 278 -4.99 19.23 5.27
CA GLU A 278 -4.40 19.49 3.95
C GLU A 278 -3.16 18.65 3.67
N PHE A 279 -2.31 18.40 4.68
CA PHE A 279 -1.16 17.53 4.54
C PHE A 279 -1.56 16.12 4.07
N PHE A 280 -2.50 15.48 4.78
CA PHE A 280 -3.00 14.17 4.40
C PHE A 280 -3.80 14.19 3.09
N ASP A 281 -4.63 15.21 2.86
CA ASP A 281 -5.42 15.33 1.64
C ASP A 281 -4.54 15.51 0.41
N LYS A 282 -3.51 16.37 0.44
CA LYS A 282 -2.77 16.75 -0.77
C LYS A 282 -1.50 15.93 -1.00
N PHE A 283 -0.89 15.37 0.04
CA PHE A 283 0.48 14.83 -0.08
C PHE A 283 0.67 13.38 0.36
N VAL A 284 -0.20 12.83 1.23
CA VAL A 284 -0.11 11.42 1.66
C VAL A 284 -1.00 10.55 0.78
N HIS A 285 -0.42 9.54 0.14
CA HIS A 285 -1.16 8.59 -0.70
C HIS A 285 -1.84 7.50 0.15
N ASP A 286 -2.98 7.00 -0.33
CA ASP A 286 -3.66 5.86 0.25
C ASP A 286 -3.04 4.56 -0.29
N SER A 287 -2.18 3.94 0.51
CA SER A 287 -1.46 2.72 0.13
C SER A 287 -2.38 1.52 -0.06
N HIS A 288 -3.56 1.50 0.57
CA HIS A 288 -4.57 0.46 0.35
C HIS A 288 -5.34 0.71 -0.94
N GLY A 289 -5.82 1.94 -1.17
CA GLY A 289 -6.63 2.27 -2.34
C GLY A 289 -5.91 2.02 -3.67
N GLY A 290 -4.66 2.46 -3.78
CA GLY A 290 -3.89 2.36 -5.03
C GLY A 290 -3.24 0.99 -5.32
N PHE A 291 -3.39 0.00 -4.44
CA PHE A 291 -2.69 -1.28 -4.56
C PHE A 291 -3.65 -2.42 -4.86
N TRP A 292 -3.58 -2.95 -6.07
CA TRP A 292 -4.40 -4.08 -6.48
C TRP A 292 -3.59 -5.37 -6.45
N LEU A 293 -4.21 -6.44 -5.95
CA LEU A 293 -3.70 -7.80 -6.08
C LEU A 293 -4.22 -8.50 -7.34
N LEU A 294 -5.19 -7.88 -8.02
CA LEU A 294 -5.93 -8.43 -9.14
C LEU A 294 -6.09 -7.43 -10.28
N GLY A 295 -5.88 -7.91 -11.51
CA GLY A 295 -6.07 -7.15 -12.74
C GLY A 295 -4.80 -6.44 -13.23
N PRO A 296 -4.83 -5.87 -14.44
CA PRO A 296 -3.68 -5.23 -15.04
C PRO A 296 -3.44 -3.83 -14.48
N ILE A 297 -2.25 -3.60 -13.91
CA ILE A 297 -1.90 -2.35 -13.22
C ILE A 297 -1.19 -1.41 -14.20
N THR A 298 -0.05 -1.85 -14.72
CA THR A 298 0.81 -1.05 -15.59
C THR A 298 0.29 -1.00 -17.03
N LYS A 299 0.83 -0.08 -17.83
CA LYS A 299 0.52 -0.01 -19.27
C LYS A 299 0.84 -1.32 -19.99
N ASP A 300 1.96 -1.95 -19.63
CA ASP A 300 2.40 -3.19 -20.25
C ASP A 300 1.52 -4.36 -19.81
N ASP A 301 1.15 -4.43 -18.53
CA ASP A 301 0.18 -5.44 -18.04
C ASP A 301 -1.14 -5.32 -18.77
N ARG A 302 -1.64 -4.10 -19.00
CA ARG A 302 -2.89 -3.87 -19.73
C ARG A 302 -2.80 -4.37 -21.16
N ALA A 303 -1.68 -4.09 -21.85
CA ALA A 303 -1.48 -4.56 -23.22
C ALA A 303 -1.45 -6.10 -23.30
N VAL A 304 -0.72 -6.75 -22.40
CA VAL A 304 -0.65 -8.22 -22.31
C VAL A 304 -2.02 -8.80 -21.99
N PHE A 305 -2.73 -8.22 -21.01
CA PHE A 305 -4.05 -8.66 -20.59
C PHE A 305 -5.07 -8.59 -21.74
N ILE A 306 -5.11 -7.47 -22.47
CA ILE A 306 -5.99 -7.30 -23.64
C ILE A 306 -5.67 -8.34 -24.72
N ALA A 307 -4.38 -8.62 -24.97
CA ALA A 307 -3.95 -9.62 -25.95
C ALA A 307 -4.42 -11.03 -25.57
N GLU A 308 -4.28 -11.43 -24.30
CA GLU A 308 -4.74 -12.73 -23.82
C GLU A 308 -6.28 -12.86 -23.87
N VAL A 309 -7.02 -11.80 -23.53
CA VAL A 309 -8.50 -11.80 -23.69
C VAL A 309 -8.90 -11.98 -25.17
N ARG A 310 -8.22 -11.31 -26.11
CA ARG A 310 -8.48 -11.47 -27.54
C ARG A 310 -8.17 -12.89 -28.03
N LYS A 311 -7.06 -13.47 -27.58
CA LYS A 311 -6.65 -14.85 -27.90
C LYS A 311 -7.66 -15.87 -27.37
N LYS A 312 -8.13 -15.69 -26.13
CA LYS A 312 -9.17 -16.52 -25.53
C LYS A 312 -10.47 -16.46 -26.37
N LYS A 313 -10.92 -15.27 -26.75
CA LYS A 313 -12.09 -15.09 -27.64
C LYS A 313 -11.93 -15.76 -29.00
N ALA A 314 -10.77 -15.58 -29.65
CA ALA A 314 -10.50 -16.20 -30.94
C ALA A 314 -10.54 -17.73 -30.89
N MET A 315 -10.07 -18.33 -29.79
CA MET A 315 -10.13 -19.77 -29.60
C MET A 315 -11.57 -20.27 -29.37
N TYR A 316 -12.36 -19.53 -28.59
CA TYR A 316 -13.80 -19.81 -28.43
C TYR A 316 -14.51 -19.81 -29.80
N ASP A 317 -14.33 -18.75 -30.58
CA ASP A 317 -14.98 -18.59 -31.89
C ASP A 317 -14.58 -19.69 -32.86
N LYS A 318 -13.30 -20.04 -32.92
CA LYS A 318 -12.79 -21.12 -33.77
C LYS A 318 -13.42 -22.47 -33.44
N LEU A 319 -13.60 -22.78 -32.14
CA LEU A 319 -14.21 -24.03 -31.71
C LEU A 319 -15.72 -24.05 -32.01
N MET A 320 -16.41 -22.93 -31.82
CA MET A 320 -17.83 -22.80 -32.16
C MET A 320 -18.06 -22.92 -33.67
N GLU A 321 -17.24 -22.24 -34.48
CA GLU A 321 -17.29 -22.34 -35.95
C GLU A 321 -17.01 -23.78 -36.43
N SER A 322 -16.05 -24.47 -35.81
CA SER A 322 -15.77 -25.89 -36.10
C SER A 322 -16.94 -26.81 -35.73
N ALA A 323 -17.67 -26.48 -34.66
CA ALA A 323 -18.87 -27.21 -34.26
C ALA A 323 -20.04 -26.99 -35.23
N GLU A 324 -20.22 -25.76 -35.71
CA GLU A 324 -21.29 -25.38 -36.64
C GLU A 324 -21.07 -25.97 -38.04
N LYS A 325 -19.82 -25.99 -38.52
CA LYS A 325 -19.45 -26.57 -39.82
C LYS A 325 -19.46 -28.11 -39.81
N SER A 326 -19.57 -28.74 -38.65
CA SER A 326 -19.57 -30.20 -38.54
C SER A 326 -20.91 -30.80 -38.93
N GLY A 327 -20.90 -31.75 -39.87
CA GLY A 327 -22.04 -32.63 -40.14
C GLY A 327 -22.23 -33.75 -39.10
N ASN A 328 -21.27 -33.93 -38.17
CA ASN A 328 -21.31 -34.96 -37.14
C ASN A 328 -21.75 -34.37 -35.78
N PRO A 329 -22.89 -34.82 -35.21
CA PRO A 329 -23.40 -34.32 -33.93
C PRO A 329 -22.46 -34.57 -32.73
N GLY A 330 -21.78 -35.71 -32.70
CA GLY A 330 -20.85 -36.06 -31.62
C GLY A 330 -19.60 -35.17 -31.62
N TYR A 331 -19.03 -34.91 -32.79
CA TYR A 331 -17.91 -33.98 -32.94
C TYR A 331 -18.34 -32.54 -32.60
N ALA A 332 -19.49 -32.09 -33.09
CA ALA A 332 -20.02 -30.76 -32.79
C ALA A 332 -20.20 -30.54 -31.28
N ASN A 333 -20.76 -31.53 -30.58
CA ASN A 333 -20.91 -31.47 -29.12
C ASN A 333 -19.56 -31.48 -28.39
N ASN A 334 -18.56 -32.23 -28.87
CA ASN A 334 -17.22 -32.20 -28.32
C ASN A 334 -16.57 -30.80 -28.47
N MET A 335 -16.68 -30.19 -29.65
CA MET A 335 -16.13 -28.85 -29.90
C MET A 335 -16.82 -27.78 -29.03
N ARG A 336 -18.15 -27.79 -28.92
CA ARG A 336 -18.89 -26.89 -28.02
C ARG A 336 -18.45 -27.06 -26.56
N ARG A 337 -18.29 -28.30 -26.09
CA ARG A 337 -17.81 -28.56 -24.72
C ARG A 337 -16.40 -28.03 -24.50
N ARG A 338 -15.51 -28.14 -25.49
CA ARG A 338 -14.16 -27.57 -25.44
C ARG A 338 -14.19 -26.03 -25.46
N ALA A 339 -15.14 -25.43 -26.18
CA ALA A 339 -15.28 -23.97 -26.28
C ALA A 339 -15.58 -23.34 -24.92
N LEU A 340 -16.34 -24.01 -24.03
CA LEU A 340 -16.65 -23.52 -22.69
C LEU A 340 -15.41 -23.18 -21.86
N ALA A 341 -14.28 -23.85 -22.07
CA ALA A 341 -13.01 -23.51 -21.38
C ALA A 341 -12.43 -22.14 -21.80
N TYR A 342 -12.88 -21.60 -22.92
CA TYR A 342 -12.46 -20.30 -23.48
C TYR A 342 -13.57 -19.25 -23.39
N GLU A 343 -14.68 -19.55 -22.71
CA GLU A 343 -15.76 -18.58 -22.53
C GLU A 343 -15.25 -17.38 -21.71
N LEU A 344 -15.57 -16.18 -22.19
CA LEU A 344 -15.20 -14.94 -21.51
C LEU A 344 -16.13 -14.68 -20.33
N ASN A 345 -15.58 -14.31 -19.18
CA ASN A 345 -16.37 -13.83 -18.05
C ASN A 345 -16.94 -12.42 -18.31
N ALA A 346 -17.64 -11.82 -17.35
CA ALA A 346 -18.27 -10.51 -17.57
C ALA A 346 -17.22 -9.41 -17.73
N PHE A 347 -16.15 -9.41 -16.92
CA PHE A 347 -15.06 -8.44 -17.02
C PHE A 347 -14.32 -8.51 -18.37
N GLU A 348 -13.92 -9.70 -18.82
CA GLU A 348 -13.25 -9.91 -20.10
C GLU A 348 -14.08 -9.41 -21.28
N ARG A 349 -15.41 -9.61 -21.23
CA ARG A 349 -16.33 -9.05 -22.24
C ARG A 349 -16.30 -7.52 -22.24
N ARG A 350 -16.38 -6.88 -21.06
CA ARG A 350 -16.27 -5.41 -20.96
C ARG A 350 -14.92 -4.89 -21.46
N VAL A 351 -13.84 -5.65 -21.26
CA VAL A 351 -12.50 -5.30 -21.76
C VAL A 351 -12.51 -5.22 -23.29
N LEU A 352 -13.07 -6.21 -23.97
CA LEU A 352 -13.19 -6.15 -25.44
C LEU A 352 -14.07 -4.99 -25.91
N GLU A 353 -15.18 -4.73 -25.22
CA GLU A 353 -16.07 -3.61 -25.57
C GLU A 353 -15.41 -2.24 -25.36
N GLU A 354 -14.66 -2.06 -24.27
CA GLU A 354 -13.92 -0.82 -24.04
C GLU A 354 -12.80 -0.64 -25.06
N ASN A 355 -12.12 -1.74 -25.41
CA ASN A 355 -11.01 -1.69 -26.34
C ASN A 355 -11.43 -1.38 -27.78
N LYS A 356 -12.68 -1.67 -28.16
CA LYS A 356 -13.28 -1.22 -29.42
C LYS A 356 -13.48 0.30 -29.48
N LYS A 357 -13.74 0.93 -28.33
CA LYS A 357 -13.94 2.38 -28.22
C LYS A 357 -12.60 3.11 -28.11
N THR A 358 -11.72 2.59 -27.26
CA THR A 358 -10.45 3.19 -26.91
C THR A 358 -9.35 2.14 -27.03
N PRO A 359 -8.51 2.17 -28.08
CA PRO A 359 -7.39 1.24 -28.23
C PRO A 359 -6.47 1.26 -27.01
N GLY A 360 -6.23 0.10 -26.41
CA GLY A 360 -5.46 -0.03 -25.16
C GLY A 360 -6.25 0.29 -23.87
N GLY A 361 -7.51 0.71 -24.00
CA GLY A 361 -8.40 0.96 -22.87
C GLY A 361 -8.82 -0.32 -22.16
N VAL A 362 -8.95 -0.21 -20.84
CA VAL A 362 -9.52 -1.22 -19.93
C VAL A 362 -10.68 -0.53 -19.20
N PRO A 363 -11.83 -1.21 -19.00
CA PRO A 363 -12.95 -0.62 -18.29
C PRO A 363 -12.56 -0.24 -16.86
N LEU A 364 -13.32 0.71 -16.28
CA LEU A 364 -13.24 1.04 -14.87
C LEU A 364 -13.35 -0.25 -14.05
N MET A 365 -12.34 -0.50 -13.21
CA MET A 365 -12.30 -1.65 -12.33
C MET A 365 -12.88 -1.28 -10.96
N THR A 366 -13.75 -2.15 -10.47
CA THR A 366 -14.43 -2.03 -9.17
C THR A 366 -14.30 -3.33 -8.39
N ASP A 367 -14.56 -3.31 -7.09
CA ASP A 367 -14.58 -4.54 -6.28
C ASP A 367 -15.60 -5.57 -6.75
N ALA A 368 -16.65 -5.15 -7.45
CA ALA A 368 -17.61 -6.06 -8.07
C ALA A 368 -16.95 -6.97 -9.14
N ASP A 369 -15.81 -6.56 -9.69
CA ASP A 369 -15.04 -7.33 -10.67
C ASP A 369 -14.09 -8.35 -10.02
N ALA A 370 -13.97 -8.37 -8.69
CA ALA A 370 -12.99 -9.20 -7.98
C ALA A 370 -13.14 -10.70 -8.29
N ALA A 371 -14.38 -11.21 -8.37
CA ALA A 371 -14.61 -12.63 -8.68
C ALA A 371 -14.13 -13.01 -10.09
N ASP A 372 -14.44 -12.15 -11.08
CA ASP A 372 -14.02 -12.33 -12.46
C ASP A 372 -12.49 -12.24 -12.58
N LEU A 373 -11.87 -11.26 -11.93
CA LEU A 373 -10.41 -11.07 -11.97
C LEU A 373 -9.67 -12.24 -11.29
N ARG A 374 -10.20 -12.81 -10.21
CA ARG A 374 -9.66 -14.04 -9.59
C ARG A 374 -9.73 -15.23 -10.54
N ALA A 375 -10.84 -15.39 -11.25
CA ALA A 375 -11.01 -16.46 -12.21
C ALA A 375 -9.99 -16.35 -13.36
N ILE A 376 -9.71 -15.12 -13.83
CA ILE A 376 -8.72 -14.88 -14.90
C ILE A 376 -7.31 -15.24 -14.44
N ALA A 377 -6.95 -14.87 -13.21
CA ALA A 377 -5.61 -15.13 -12.71
C ALA A 377 -5.33 -16.61 -12.36
N GLY A 378 -6.30 -17.52 -12.57
CA GLY A 378 -6.19 -18.91 -12.12
C GLY A 378 -6.13 -19.04 -10.60
N MET A 379 -6.52 -17.97 -9.88
CA MET A 379 -6.38 -17.79 -8.44
C MET A 379 -7.64 -18.26 -7.69
N SER A 380 -8.04 -19.52 -7.90
CA SER A 380 -9.18 -20.16 -7.22
C SER A 380 -8.79 -21.01 -6.01
N THR A 381 -7.51 -21.12 -5.70
CA THR A 381 -6.99 -21.92 -4.57
C THR A 381 -7.26 -21.27 -3.21
N GLU A 382 -7.59 -22.08 -2.19
CA GLU A 382 -7.86 -21.64 -0.81
C GLU A 382 -6.77 -20.72 -0.23
N ALA A 383 -5.51 -20.98 -0.56
CA ALA A 383 -4.34 -20.17 -0.19
C ALA A 383 -4.47 -18.69 -0.59
N VAL A 384 -4.98 -18.42 -1.79
CA VAL A 384 -5.10 -17.07 -2.35
C VAL A 384 -6.35 -16.35 -1.82
N LEU A 385 -7.42 -17.11 -1.52
CA LEU A 385 -8.60 -16.59 -0.84
C LEU A 385 -8.30 -16.19 0.61
N ALA A 386 -7.37 -16.89 1.27
CA ALA A 386 -6.89 -16.52 2.60
C ALA A 386 -6.07 -15.21 2.59
N VAL A 387 -5.38 -14.94 1.48
CA VAL A 387 -4.54 -13.75 1.25
C VAL A 387 -5.33 -12.51 0.90
N MET A 388 -6.21 -12.60 -0.11
CA MET A 388 -6.90 -11.44 -0.67
C MET A 388 -8.26 -11.21 0.00
N GLY A 389 -8.75 -12.20 0.75
CA GLY A 389 -10.19 -12.30 0.98
C GLY A 389 -10.93 -12.60 -0.32
N THR A 390 -12.24 -12.79 -0.22
CA THR A 390 -13.06 -13.20 -1.38
C THR A 390 -13.78 -12.04 -2.07
N ALA A 391 -13.77 -10.85 -1.46
CA ALA A 391 -14.73 -9.79 -1.72
C ALA A 391 -14.20 -8.58 -2.50
N THR A 392 -12.89 -8.31 -2.50
CA THR A 392 -12.32 -7.08 -3.08
C THR A 392 -11.14 -7.40 -4.01
N ARG A 393 -10.69 -6.38 -4.77
CA ARG A 393 -9.46 -6.46 -5.60
C ARG A 393 -8.17 -6.16 -4.82
N ARG A 394 -8.32 -5.78 -3.56
CA ARG A 394 -7.27 -5.31 -2.65
C ARG A 394 -7.05 -6.35 -1.55
N GLU A 395 -6.11 -6.06 -0.65
CA GLU A 395 -5.93 -6.87 0.56
C GLU A 395 -7.19 -6.88 1.45
N PRO A 396 -7.35 -7.90 2.31
CA PRO A 396 -8.49 -7.99 3.22
C PRO A 396 -8.32 -7.02 4.40
N LYS A 397 -9.45 -6.47 4.88
CA LYS A 397 -9.54 -5.41 5.92
C LYS A 397 -9.04 -4.05 5.42
N GLY A 398 -9.61 -2.97 5.92
CA GLY A 398 -9.20 -1.62 5.56
C GLY A 398 -8.07 -1.10 6.45
N HIS A 399 -8.09 0.21 6.73
CA HIS A 399 -7.04 0.91 7.46
C HIS A 399 -6.97 0.59 8.95
N GLY A 400 -7.97 -0.07 9.55
CA GLY A 400 -8.08 -0.36 10.98
C GLY A 400 -7.13 -1.45 11.49
N ARG A 401 -5.85 -1.36 11.13
CA ARG A 401 -4.78 -2.31 11.48
C ARG A 401 -3.42 -1.61 11.51
N TYR A 402 -2.48 -2.18 12.25
CA TYR A 402 -1.08 -1.77 12.18
C TYR A 402 -0.30 -2.63 11.19
N ARG A 403 0.69 -2.01 10.55
CA ARG A 403 1.66 -2.70 9.71
C ARG A 403 2.47 -3.69 10.54
N ARG A 404 2.76 -4.84 9.95
CA ARG A 404 3.67 -5.82 10.57
C ARG A 404 5.10 -5.29 10.49
N VAL A 405 5.83 -5.45 11.59
CA VAL A 405 7.24 -5.12 11.70
C VAL A 405 8.00 -6.41 12.01
N PHE A 406 9.06 -6.66 11.25
CA PHE A 406 10.02 -7.72 11.45
C PHE A 406 11.30 -7.14 12.03
N ASP A 407 11.82 -7.87 13.01
CA ASP A 407 13.22 -7.75 13.41
C ASP A 407 14.06 -8.59 12.44
N SER A 408 15.20 -8.05 12.02
CA SER A 408 16.20 -8.82 11.26
C SER A 408 16.77 -9.96 12.09
#